data_AF-A0AAV0XS71-F1
#
_entry.id   AF-A0AAV0XS71-F1
#
_cell.length_a   1.000
_cell.length_b   1.000
_cell.length_c   1.000
_cell.angle_alpha   90.00
_cell.angle_beta   90.00
_cell.angle_gamma   90.00
#
_symmetry.space_group_name_H-M   'P 1'
#
loop_
_entity.id
_entity.type
_entity.pdbx_description
1 polymer ?
#
loop_
_entity_poly.entity_id
_entity_poly.type
_entity_poly.pdbx_seq_one_letter_code
_entity_poly.pdbx_strand_id
1 'polypeptide(L)'
;MKKESEYKNFLHNMGYEPFYIHYHAAEQIAIYRSYCCITKYPKIVIDATGSVVKSFSIYGIEENKTKSLLLYEALVYDAQKRQNFTITNMISESHSNISISNW
;
A
#
# COMPACT_ATOMS: atom_id res chain seq x y z
N MET A 1 17.57 -14.62 -35.63
CA MET A 1 16.64 -14.63 -34.48
C MET A 1 17.32 -13.86 -33.36
N LYS A 2 16.72 -12.77 -32.86
CA LYS A 2 17.34 -11.98 -31.78
C LYS A 2 17.42 -12.82 -30.50
N LYS A 3 18.52 -12.70 -29.76
CA LYS A 3 18.80 -13.54 -28.58
C LYS A 3 18.07 -12.99 -27.36
N GLU A 4 17.56 -13.87 -26.49
CA GLU A 4 16.86 -13.51 -25.25
C GLU A 4 17.67 -12.56 -24.34
N SER A 5 19.01 -12.67 -24.37
CA SER A 5 19.93 -11.80 -23.66
C SER A 5 19.82 -10.31 -24.06
N GLU A 6 19.39 -10.01 -25.27
CA GLU A 6 19.21 -8.62 -25.75
C GLU A 6 17.97 -7.96 -25.12
N TYR A 7 17.03 -8.75 -24.60
CA TYR A 7 15.76 -8.28 -24.03
C TYR A 7 15.66 -8.42 -22.51
N LYS A 8 16.69 -8.99 -21.86
CA LYS A 8 16.72 -9.31 -20.43
C LYS A 8 16.39 -8.11 -19.51
N ASN A 9 16.59 -6.88 -19.99
CA ASN A 9 16.31 -5.65 -19.25
C ASN A 9 15.22 -4.76 -19.89
N PHE A 10 14.53 -5.24 -20.94
CA PHE A 10 13.51 -4.44 -21.61
C PHE A 10 12.12 -4.62 -21.00
N LEU A 11 11.86 -5.79 -20.40
CA LEU A 11 10.57 -6.15 -19.84
C LEU A 11 10.72 -6.36 -18.33
N HIS A 12 10.60 -5.27 -17.56
CA HIS A 12 10.69 -5.30 -16.10
C HIS A 12 9.41 -5.77 -15.40
N ASN A 13 8.27 -5.76 -16.10
CA ASN A 13 6.97 -6.15 -15.57
C ASN A 13 6.13 -6.79 -16.69
N MET A 14 6.00 -8.11 -16.67
CA MET A 14 5.07 -8.87 -17.53
C MET A 14 3.98 -9.59 -16.71
N GLY A 15 3.77 -9.16 -15.47
CA GLY A 15 2.68 -9.67 -14.64
C GLY A 15 1.37 -9.01 -15.04
N TYR A 16 0.36 -9.84 -15.34
CA TYR A 16 -1.00 -9.40 -15.65
C TYR A 16 -1.73 -8.85 -14.41
N GLU A 17 -1.26 -9.20 -13.21
CA GLU A 17 -1.93 -8.86 -11.95
C GLU A 17 -0.93 -8.20 -11.00
N PRO A 18 -1.02 -6.88 -10.80
CA PRO A 18 -0.17 -6.22 -9.84
C PRO A 18 -0.64 -6.53 -8.41
N PHE A 19 0.32 -6.77 -7.52
CA PHE A 19 0.05 -7.13 -6.13
C PHE A 19 -0.43 -5.93 -5.31
N TYR A 20 -1.67 -5.99 -4.82
CA TYR A 20 -2.24 -5.02 -3.88
C TYR A 20 -2.97 -5.74 -2.75
N ILE A 21 -2.73 -5.35 -1.49
CA ILE A 21 -3.48 -5.87 -0.34
C ILE A 21 -4.01 -4.70 0.46
N HIS A 22 -5.33 -4.55 0.53
CA HIS A 22 -6.00 -3.68 1.49
C HIS A 22 -6.22 -4.44 2.79
N TYR A 23 -5.81 -3.86 3.91
CA TYR A 23 -6.02 -4.47 5.21
C TYR A 23 -6.30 -3.43 6.29
N HIS A 24 -7.03 -3.88 7.30
CA HIS A 24 -7.41 -3.11 8.47
C HIS A 24 -7.57 -4.05 9.66
N ALA A 25 -7.21 -3.56 10.85
CA ALA A 25 -7.52 -4.23 12.11
C ALA A 25 -8.96 -3.90 12.54
N ALA A 26 -9.61 -4.81 13.27
CA ALA A 26 -10.97 -4.61 13.75
C ALA A 26 -11.09 -3.36 14.65
N GLU A 27 -10.04 -3.10 15.43
CA GLU A 27 -9.89 -1.94 16.31
C GLU A 27 -9.87 -0.64 15.50
N GLN A 28 -9.18 -0.61 14.36
CA GLN A 28 -9.13 0.57 13.48
C GLN A 28 -10.53 0.91 12.95
N ILE A 29 -11.29 -0.10 12.52
CA ILE A 29 -12.68 0.08 12.07
C ILE A 29 -13.54 0.62 13.22
N ALA A 30 -13.42 0.03 14.41
CA ALA A 30 -14.22 0.44 15.56
C ALA A 30 -13.94 1.90 15.95
N ILE A 31 -12.66 2.28 16.04
CA ILE A 31 -12.24 3.65 16.35
C ILE A 31 -12.74 4.62 15.28
N TYR A 32 -12.59 4.28 14.01
CA TYR A 32 -13.06 5.12 12.90
C TYR A 32 -14.58 5.32 12.94
N ARG A 33 -15.36 4.26 13.19
CA ARG A 33 -16.82 4.37 13.36
C ARG A 33 -17.19 5.29 14.53
N SER A 34 -16.54 5.13 15.68
CA SER A 34 -16.76 6.01 16.84
C SER A 34 -16.43 7.47 16.53
N TYR A 35 -15.34 7.72 15.80
CA TYR A 35 -14.97 9.07 15.35
C TYR A 35 -16.05 9.68 14.43
N CYS A 36 -16.58 8.91 13.48
CA CYS A 36 -17.63 9.35 12.56
C CYS A 36 -18.96 9.68 13.26
N CYS A 37 -19.30 8.97 14.35
CA CYS A 37 -20.52 9.27 15.11
C CYS A 37 -20.47 10.62 15.85
N ILE A 38 -19.27 11.04 16.27
CA ILE A 38 -19.08 12.25 17.09
C ILE A 38 -18.76 13.47 16.21
N THR A 39 -18.14 13.24 15.04
CA THR A 39 -17.65 14.30 14.16
C THR A 39 -18.65 14.61 13.06
N LYS A 40 -19.14 15.86 13.00
CA LYS A 40 -20.11 16.30 11.98
C LYS A 40 -19.61 16.14 10.54
N TYR A 41 -18.31 16.35 10.32
CA TYR A 41 -17.65 16.23 9.02
C TYR A 41 -16.35 15.45 9.17
N PRO A 42 -16.42 14.09 9.16
CA PRO A 42 -15.23 13.25 9.23
C PRO A 42 -14.28 13.56 8.08
N LYS A 43 -12.97 13.64 8.36
CA LYS A 43 -11.93 13.89 7.35
C LYS A 43 -10.91 12.76 7.39
N ILE A 44 -10.51 12.30 6.22
CA ILE A 44 -9.44 11.32 6.05
C ILE A 44 -8.31 12.01 5.30
N VAL A 45 -7.09 11.74 5.73
CA VAL A 45 -5.86 12.13 5.04
C VAL A 45 -5.29 10.86 4.42
N ILE A 46 -5.10 10.88 3.11
CA ILE A 46 -4.60 9.74 2.35
C ILE A 46 -3.15 10.04 1.98
N ASP A 47 -2.21 9.25 2.51
CA ASP A 47 -0.83 9.30 2.07
C ASP A 47 -0.66 8.38 0.85
N ALA A 48 -0.59 8.99 -0.32
CA ALA A 48 -0.38 8.31 -1.60
C ALA A 48 1.11 8.18 -1.98
N THR A 49 2.04 8.60 -1.12
CA THR A 49 3.47 8.63 -1.44
C THR A 49 4.10 7.23 -1.35
N GLY A 50 3.60 6.41 -0.44
CA GLY A 50 4.05 5.03 -0.23
C GLY A 50 5.36 4.98 0.55
N SER A 51 5.32 4.53 1.81
CA SER A 51 6.53 4.29 2.60
C SER A 51 7.20 2.99 2.16
N VAL A 52 8.52 2.99 2.01
CA VAL A 52 9.26 1.79 1.60
C VAL A 52 9.26 0.77 2.74
N VAL A 53 8.59 -0.36 2.51
CA VAL A 53 8.67 -1.55 3.34
C VAL A 53 9.88 -2.37 2.89
N LYS A 54 10.60 -2.94 3.86
CA LYS A 54 11.78 -3.77 3.61
C LYS A 54 11.43 -4.93 2.66
N SER A 55 12.21 -5.12 1.60
CA SER A 55 12.06 -6.28 0.71
C SER A 55 12.43 -7.58 1.42
N PHE A 56 11.72 -8.66 1.11
CA PHE A 56 11.96 -9.99 1.69
C PHE A 56 12.20 -11.04 0.59
N SER A 57 12.77 -12.18 0.98
CA SER A 57 13.02 -13.30 0.07
C SER A 57 11.72 -14.04 -0.22
N ILE A 58 11.46 -14.32 -1.50
CA ILE A 58 10.29 -15.10 -1.90
C ILE A 58 10.55 -16.55 -1.51
N TYR A 59 9.65 -17.16 -0.74
CA TYR A 59 9.80 -18.54 -0.28
C TYR A 59 9.96 -19.50 -1.47
N GLY A 60 11.04 -20.30 -1.46
CA GLY A 60 11.36 -21.24 -2.54
C GLY A 60 12.22 -20.68 -3.67
N ILE A 61 12.61 -19.39 -3.64
CA ILE A 61 13.52 -18.79 -4.61
C ILE A 61 14.54 -17.91 -3.87
N GLU A 62 15.60 -18.54 -3.34
CA GLU A 62 16.60 -17.89 -2.46
C GLU A 62 17.34 -16.72 -3.13
N GLU A 63 17.44 -16.70 -4.47
CA GLU A 63 18.09 -15.63 -5.23
C GLU A 63 17.16 -14.47 -5.60
N ASN A 64 15.84 -14.60 -5.42
CA ASN A 64 14.87 -13.54 -5.77
C ASN A 64 14.27 -12.90 -4.51
N LYS A 65 14.55 -11.60 -4.35
CA LYS A 65 13.83 -10.72 -3.42
C LYS A 65 12.61 -10.13 -4.12
N THR A 66 11.59 -9.78 -3.33
CA THR A 66 10.51 -8.92 -3.81
C THR A 66 11.07 -7.58 -4.29
N LYS A 67 10.36 -6.90 -5.19
CA LYS A 67 10.64 -5.48 -5.47
C LYS A 67 10.34 -4.65 -4.21
N SER A 68 10.57 -3.33 -4.30
CA SER A 68 10.22 -2.40 -3.23
C SER A 68 8.73 -2.51 -2.91
N LEU A 69 8.43 -3.03 -1.73
CA LEU A 69 7.07 -3.02 -1.20
C LEU A 69 6.79 -1.63 -0.64
N LEU A 70 5.61 -1.11 -0.94
CA LEU A 70 5.19 0.24 -0.56
C LEU A 70 3.95 0.12 0.31
N LEU A 71 3.96 0.83 1.43
CA LEU A 71 2.85 0.97 2.34
C LEU A 71 2.17 2.31 2.14
N TYR A 72 0.90 2.27 1.77
CA TYR A 72 0.00 3.41 1.68
C TYR A 72 -0.91 3.42 2.90
N GLU A 73 -1.10 4.58 3.53
CA GLU A 73 -1.84 4.70 4.79
C GLU A 73 -2.90 5.79 4.69
N ALA A 74 -4.09 5.49 5.22
CA ALA A 74 -5.16 6.46 5.39
C ALA A 74 -5.32 6.76 6.87
N LEU A 75 -5.23 8.04 7.22
CA LEU A 75 -5.13 8.53 8.59
C LEU A 75 -6.32 9.44 8.89
N VAL A 76 -6.75 9.45 10.14
CA VAL A 76 -7.59 10.52 10.71
C VAL A 76 -6.78 11.29 11.72
N TYR A 77 -6.90 12.62 11.66
CA TYR A 77 -6.55 13.49 12.77
C TYR A 77 -7.82 13.88 13.53
N ASP A 78 -7.96 13.39 14.76
CA ASP A 78 -8.99 13.83 15.69
C ASP A 78 -8.51 15.08 16.43
N ALA A 79 -9.01 16.24 16.00
CA ALA A 79 -8.65 17.53 16.60
C ALA A 79 -9.14 17.69 18.05
N GLN A 80 -10.21 17.00 18.46
CA GLN A 80 -10.74 17.08 19.82
C GLN A 80 -9.83 16.34 20.79
N LYS A 81 -9.41 15.14 20.41
CA LYS A 81 -8.52 14.29 21.22
C LYS A 81 -7.03 14.52 20.95
N ARG A 82 -6.70 15.36 19.96
CA ARG A 82 -5.33 15.69 19.52
C ARG A 82 -4.50 14.45 19.21
N GLN A 83 -5.10 13.49 18.51
CA GLN A 83 -4.47 12.22 18.19
C GLN A 83 -4.65 11.87 16.72
N ASN A 84 -3.66 11.18 16.16
CA ASN A 84 -3.73 10.56 14.85
C ASN A 84 -3.95 9.07 15.00
N PHE A 85 -4.73 8.48 14.11
CA PHE A 85 -4.82 7.04 14.00
C PHE A 85 -4.98 6.60 12.54
N THR A 86 -4.38 5.47 12.22
CA THR A 86 -4.51 4.81 10.92
C THR A 86 -5.84 4.07 10.85
N ILE A 87 -6.59 4.29 9.77
CA ILE A 87 -7.89 3.67 9.52
C ILE A 87 -7.74 2.43 8.65
N THR A 88 -6.91 2.52 7.61
CA THR A 88 -6.71 1.46 6.64
C THR A 88 -5.35 1.63 5.98
N ASN A 89 -4.85 0.51 5.47
CA ASN A 89 -3.56 0.41 4.81
C ASN A 89 -3.72 -0.31 3.47
N MET A 90 -2.85 0.01 2.51
CA MET A 90 -2.65 -0.80 1.31
C MET A 90 -1.16 -1.09 1.13
N ILE A 91 -0.82 -2.34 0.85
CA ILE A 91 0.53 -2.72 0.40
C ILE A 91 0.50 -2.90 -1.11
N SER A 92 1.52 -2.38 -1.81
CA SER A 92 1.75 -2.59 -3.23
C SER A 92 3.22 -2.93 -3.50
N GLU A 93 3.51 -3.77 -4.48
CA GLU A 93 4.90 -4.03 -4.92
C GLU A 93 5.47 -2.95 -5.87
N SER A 94 4.67 -1.95 -6.24
CA SER A 94 5.12 -0.85 -7.09
C SER A 94 4.28 0.43 -6.93
N HIS A 95 4.94 1.58 -7.12
CA HIS A 95 4.28 2.88 -7.23
C HIS A 95 3.90 3.08 -8.70
N SER A 96 2.61 3.00 -9.02
CA SER A 96 2.09 3.22 -10.37
C SER A 96 0.75 3.94 -10.31
N ASN A 97 0.32 4.51 -11.45
CA ASN A 97 -1.01 5.12 -11.55
C ASN A 97 -2.13 4.11 -11.26
N ILE A 98 -1.93 2.83 -11.58
CA ILE A 98 -2.89 1.76 -11.27
C ILE A 98 -2.90 1.52 -9.75
N SER A 99 -1.73 1.46 -9.12
CA SER A 99 -1.61 1.30 -7.66
C SER A 99 -2.29 2.44 -6.91
N ILE A 100 -2.08 3.68 -7.36
CA ILE A 100 -2.73 4.87 -6.76
C ILE A 100 -4.22 4.88 -7.05
N SER A 101 -4.66 4.47 -8.25
CA SER A 101 -6.09 4.43 -8.59
C SER A 101 -6.86 3.36 -7.81
N ASN A 102 -6.19 2.29 -7.40
CA ASN A 102 -6.77 1.24 -6.56
C ASN A 102 -6.81 1.64 -5.08
N TRP A 103 -6.06 2.68 -4.68
CA TRP A 103 -6.03 3.22 -3.33
C TRP A 103 -7.14 4.24 -3.10
#